data_AF-A0A059B6T1-F1
#
_entry.id   AF-A0A059B6T1-F1
#
_cell.length_a   1.000
_cell.length_b   1.000
_cell.length_c   1.000
_cell.angle_alpha   90.00
_cell.angle_beta   90.00
_cell.angle_gamma   90.00
#
_symmetry.space_group_name_H-M   'P 1'
#
loop_
_entity.id
_entity.type
_entity.pdbx_description
1 polymer ?
#
loop_
_entity_poly.entity_id
_entity_poly.type
_entity_poly.pdbx_seq_one_letter_code
_entity_poly.pdbx_strand_id
1 'polypeptide(L)'
;MSSGGGVAVVDGAQLGDVDLSLPDHLAAAPLTGAQVIELAESRVSDRLYGIALPETIRSTALGRVGGGFQGAELDGDQAAEKLREYVAAIADALKDDPIVVSILDGSTIQIYLEDEDDFAMLAENLFTELDAQDTGKIKKSEIRRALDHMGVDMGVPPPSELPLLSDILKKHGAEGEEEVGQAQFAEVLQSVLHEVADTLAEKRIVFTHNAKVVNGSKIRKRRSWRGIMKKIALKQLGSIWRKMVPIWDCRHRTLKKQLHFTMQYFIVLLTIRVFWNGERTKSGKL
;
A
#
# COMPACT_ATOMS: atom_id res chain seq x y z
N MET A 1 20.81 -1.28 0.69
CA MET A 1 19.58 -1.82 1.33
C MET A 1 18.53 -0.72 1.19
N SER A 2 17.58 -0.86 0.25
CA SER A 2 16.64 0.21 -0.09
C SER A 2 15.69 0.51 1.07
N SER A 3 15.83 1.71 1.62
CA SER A 3 14.81 2.36 2.45
C SER A 3 13.79 2.98 1.49
N GLY A 4 12.71 2.25 1.19
CA GLY A 4 11.58 2.81 0.46
C GLY A 4 10.98 4.00 1.22
N GLY A 5 10.52 5.01 0.47
CA GLY A 5 9.95 6.25 0.99
C GLY A 5 8.93 6.03 2.08
N GLY A 6 8.78 7.03 2.97
CA GLY A 6 8.01 6.98 4.22
C GLY A 6 6.57 6.46 4.10
N VAL A 7 6.43 5.14 4.01
CA VAL A 7 5.15 4.43 4.03
C VAL A 7 4.69 4.39 5.48
N ALA A 8 3.60 5.10 5.77
CA ALA A 8 2.90 5.02 7.04
C ALA A 8 1.66 4.15 6.89
N VAL A 9 1.37 3.35 7.92
CA VAL A 9 0.11 2.63 8.03
C VAL A 9 -0.80 3.43 8.94
N VAL A 10 -1.91 3.90 8.38
CA VAL A 10 -2.97 4.58 9.11
C VAL A 10 -3.93 3.53 9.62
N ASP A 11 -3.99 3.39 10.95
CA ASP A 11 -4.88 2.46 11.64
C ASP A 11 -5.79 3.18 12.64
N GLY A 12 -6.73 2.42 13.22
CA GLY A 12 -7.68 2.96 14.18
C GLY A 12 -7.07 3.40 15.52
N ALA A 13 -5.80 3.10 15.81
CA ALA A 13 -5.17 3.53 17.06
C ALA A 13 -4.88 5.04 17.07
N GLN A 14 -4.65 5.63 15.89
CA GLN A 14 -4.42 7.06 15.71
C GLN A 14 -5.66 7.93 16.03
N LEU A 15 -6.84 7.31 16.13
CA LEU A 15 -8.09 8.00 16.43
C LEU A 15 -8.42 8.07 17.93
N GLY A 16 -7.58 7.51 18.81
CA GLY A 16 -7.81 7.50 20.26
C GLY A 16 -7.82 8.89 20.91
N ASP A 17 -7.07 9.84 20.35
CA ASP A 17 -6.88 11.21 20.87
C ASP A 17 -7.59 12.27 19.99
N VAL A 18 -8.61 11.87 19.23
CA VAL A 18 -9.45 12.82 18.47
C VAL A 18 -10.20 13.69 19.48
N ASP A 19 -10.17 15.01 19.30
CA ASP A 19 -11.04 15.89 20.06
C ASP A 19 -12.49 15.65 19.61
N LEU A 20 -13.33 15.18 20.52
CA LEU A 20 -14.75 14.85 20.29
C LEU A 20 -15.68 15.83 21.03
N SER A 21 -15.17 17.00 21.41
CA SER A 21 -15.98 18.09 21.99
C SER A 21 -16.88 18.72 20.93
N LEU A 22 -18.14 19.04 21.23
CA LEU A 22 -18.96 19.79 20.27
C LEU A 22 -18.56 21.27 20.29
N PRO A 23 -18.46 21.95 19.14
CA PRO A 23 -18.25 23.38 19.11
C PRO A 23 -19.37 24.13 19.83
N ASP A 24 -19.06 25.16 20.61
CA ASP A 24 -20.03 25.90 21.44
C ASP A 24 -21.22 26.46 20.64
N HIS A 25 -20.99 26.83 19.38
CA HIS A 25 -22.02 27.34 18.47
C HIS A 25 -23.00 26.25 17.97
N LEU A 26 -22.60 24.98 18.02
CA LEU A 26 -23.41 23.82 17.63
C LEU A 26 -24.07 23.14 18.84
N ALA A 27 -23.54 23.36 20.05
CA ALA A 27 -24.10 22.79 21.29
C ALA A 27 -25.44 23.43 21.71
N ALA A 28 -25.78 24.61 21.16
CA ALA A 28 -26.97 25.38 21.54
C ALA A 28 -28.20 25.13 20.64
N ALA A 29 -28.07 24.38 19.55
CA ALA A 29 -29.14 24.10 18.59
C ALA A 29 -29.26 22.59 18.31
N PRO A 30 -30.46 22.07 17.98
CA PRO A 30 -30.60 20.69 17.57
C PRO A 30 -29.78 20.42 16.30
N LEU A 31 -28.96 19.38 16.35
CA LEU A 31 -28.09 18.96 15.25
C LEU A 31 -28.73 17.80 14.52
N THR A 32 -28.58 17.78 13.21
CA THR A 32 -28.93 16.60 12.40
C THR A 32 -27.81 15.57 12.47
N GLY A 33 -28.14 14.29 12.40
CA GLY A 33 -27.11 13.24 12.33
C GLY A 33 -26.15 13.40 11.14
N ALA A 34 -26.60 13.98 10.03
CA ALA A 34 -25.75 14.36 8.90
C ALA A 34 -24.63 15.35 9.30
N GLN A 35 -24.95 16.39 10.09
CA GLN A 35 -23.96 17.35 10.59
C GLN A 35 -22.97 16.69 11.56
N VAL A 36 -23.45 15.75 12.38
CA VAL A 36 -22.57 14.99 13.28
C VAL A 36 -21.60 14.11 12.48
N ILE A 37 -22.05 13.47 11.40
CA ILE A 37 -21.20 12.68 10.51
C ILE A 37 -20.16 13.57 9.84
N GLU A 38 -20.56 14.70 9.28
CA GLU A 38 -19.63 15.63 8.62
C GLU A 38 -18.55 16.14 9.58
N LEU A 39 -18.94 16.52 10.81
CA LEU A 39 -18.01 16.92 11.85
C LEU A 39 -17.04 15.79 12.22
N ALA A 40 -17.56 14.56 12.33
CA ALA A 40 -16.74 13.39 12.63
C ALA A 40 -15.73 13.08 11.51
N GLU A 41 -16.18 13.06 10.26
CA GLU A 41 -15.34 12.77 9.10
C GLU A 41 -14.28 13.86 8.91
N SER A 42 -14.62 15.13 9.15
CA SER A 42 -13.69 16.25 9.16
C SER A 42 -12.58 16.04 10.21
N ARG A 43 -12.94 15.74 11.46
CA ARG A 43 -11.97 15.52 12.55
C ARG A 43 -11.10 14.28 12.35
N VAL A 44 -11.71 13.21 11.84
CA VAL A 44 -10.99 11.98 11.50
C VAL A 44 -10.03 12.27 10.35
N SER A 45 -10.47 12.94 9.30
CA SER A 45 -9.61 13.36 8.18
C SER A 45 -8.42 14.18 8.67
N ASP A 46 -8.64 15.20 9.51
CA ASP A 46 -7.56 16.02 10.07
C ASP A 46 -6.54 15.20 10.86
N ARG A 47 -6.99 14.22 11.64
CA ARG A 47 -6.09 13.30 12.35
C ARG A 47 -5.38 12.33 11.42
N LEU A 48 -6.02 11.91 10.33
CA LEU A 48 -5.48 11.01 9.32
C LEU A 48 -4.81 11.78 8.17
N TYR A 49 -4.06 12.84 8.50
CA TYR A 49 -3.27 13.62 7.55
C TYR A 49 -4.06 14.28 6.40
N GLY A 50 -5.34 14.59 6.61
CA GLY A 50 -6.22 15.22 5.63
C GLY A 50 -6.80 14.24 4.59
N ILE A 51 -6.72 12.94 4.85
CA ILE A 51 -7.17 11.90 3.91
C ILE A 51 -8.69 11.73 3.98
N ALA A 52 -9.32 11.73 2.80
CA ALA A 52 -10.71 11.33 2.67
C ALA A 52 -10.90 9.84 2.99
N LEU A 53 -11.86 9.55 3.86
CA LEU A 53 -12.16 8.18 4.25
C LEU A 53 -12.68 7.36 3.06
N PRO A 54 -12.15 6.14 2.83
CA PRO A 54 -12.70 5.22 1.84
C PRO A 54 -14.16 4.88 2.11
N GLU A 55 -14.96 4.76 1.04
CA GLU A 55 -16.39 4.40 1.11
C GLU A 55 -16.65 3.10 1.87
N THR A 56 -15.72 2.15 1.82
CA THR A 56 -15.81 0.88 2.56
C THR A 56 -15.80 1.09 4.07
N ILE A 57 -14.99 2.02 4.56
CA ILE A 57 -14.90 2.36 5.99
C ILE A 57 -16.10 3.21 6.39
N ARG A 58 -16.47 4.21 5.59
CA ARG A 58 -17.66 5.05 5.79
C ARG A 58 -18.92 4.20 5.90
N SER A 59 -19.18 3.33 4.92
CA SER A 59 -20.35 2.44 4.94
C SER A 59 -20.37 1.48 6.12
N THR A 60 -19.21 0.95 6.52
CA THR A 60 -19.10 0.08 7.71
C THR A 60 -19.40 0.84 9.00
N ALA A 61 -18.90 2.07 9.14
CA ALA A 61 -19.16 2.91 10.29
C ALA A 61 -20.62 3.34 10.38
N LEU A 62 -21.21 3.77 9.27
CA LEU A 62 -22.64 4.14 9.18
C LEU A 62 -23.55 2.95 9.52
N GLY A 63 -23.19 1.74 9.06
CA GLY A 63 -23.91 0.52 9.40
C GLY A 63 -23.92 0.19 10.90
N ARG A 64 -22.92 0.65 11.67
CA ARG A 64 -22.83 0.47 13.12
C ARG A 64 -23.65 1.48 13.90
N VAL A 65 -23.67 2.75 13.48
CA VAL A 65 -24.40 3.83 14.15
C VAL A 65 -25.91 3.82 13.84
N GLY A 66 -26.29 3.12 12.75
CA GLY A 66 -27.68 2.81 12.40
C GLY A 66 -28.22 3.71 11.29
N GLY A 67 -28.85 3.13 10.27
CA GLY A 67 -29.25 3.84 9.04
C GLY A 67 -30.29 4.96 9.20
N GLY A 68 -30.99 5.02 10.35
CA GLY A 68 -31.93 6.11 10.66
C GLY A 68 -31.29 7.35 11.29
N PHE A 69 -30.01 7.28 11.65
CA PHE A 69 -29.29 8.33 12.36
C PHE A 69 -29.13 9.62 11.54
N GLN A 70 -28.93 9.52 10.22
CA GLN A 70 -28.62 10.66 9.36
C GLN A 70 -29.70 11.77 9.38
N GLY A 71 -30.97 11.39 9.49
CA GLY A 71 -32.10 12.32 9.51
C GLY A 71 -32.65 12.64 10.90
N ALA A 72 -32.05 12.11 11.97
CA ALA A 72 -32.50 12.37 13.33
C ALA A 72 -32.04 13.75 13.81
N GLU A 73 -32.94 14.48 14.46
CA GLU A 73 -32.58 15.66 15.26
C GLU A 73 -32.09 15.19 16.63
N LEU A 74 -30.95 15.72 17.06
CA LEU A 74 -30.24 15.32 18.26
C LEU A 74 -29.96 16.56 19.10
N ASP A 75 -30.14 16.42 20.40
CA ASP A 75 -29.61 17.40 21.35
C ASP A 75 -28.07 17.29 21.45
N GLY A 76 -27.44 18.23 22.15
CA GLY A 76 -25.97 18.27 22.27
C GLY A 76 -25.38 17.00 22.91
N ASP A 77 -26.07 16.40 23.88
CA ASP A 77 -25.56 15.20 24.55
C ASP A 77 -25.66 13.98 23.63
N GLN A 78 -26.79 13.82 22.93
CA GLN A 78 -27.02 12.77 21.94
C GLN A 78 -26.07 12.91 20.75
N ALA A 79 -25.83 14.13 20.27
CA ALA A 79 -24.89 14.40 19.19
C ALA A 79 -23.45 14.05 19.60
N ALA A 80 -23.03 14.40 20.81
CA ALA A 80 -21.70 14.06 21.34
C ALA A 80 -21.53 12.54 21.53
N GLU A 81 -22.55 11.85 22.02
CA GLU A 81 -22.54 10.38 22.14
C GLU A 81 -22.40 9.72 20.76
N LYS A 82 -23.23 10.15 19.79
CA LYS A 82 -23.21 9.60 18.44
C LYS A 82 -21.94 9.93 17.67
N LEU A 83 -21.35 11.09 17.90
CA LEU A 83 -20.04 11.47 17.39
C LEU A 83 -18.96 10.48 17.85
N ARG A 84 -18.91 10.18 19.16
CA ARG A 84 -17.97 9.20 19.72
C ARG A 84 -18.21 7.80 19.17
N GLU A 85 -19.47 7.39 19.07
CA GLU A 85 -19.85 6.08 18.52
C GLU A 85 -19.41 5.93 17.06
N TYR A 86 -19.61 6.96 16.24
CA TYR A 86 -19.20 6.94 14.83
C TYR A 86 -17.68 6.92 14.68
N VAL A 87 -16.93 7.74 15.43
CA VAL A 87 -15.47 7.74 15.39
C VAL A 87 -14.89 6.40 15.88
N ALA A 88 -15.48 5.81 16.93
CA ALA A 88 -15.10 4.47 17.38
C ALA A 88 -15.39 3.41 16.31
N ALA A 89 -16.52 3.51 15.61
CA ALA A 89 -16.88 2.62 14.52
C ALA A 89 -15.90 2.73 13.33
N ILE A 90 -15.42 3.94 13.01
CA ILE A 90 -14.35 4.17 12.02
C ILE A 90 -13.04 3.56 12.50
N ALA A 91 -12.64 3.80 13.76
CA ALA A 91 -11.42 3.22 14.33
C ALA A 91 -11.42 1.69 14.25
N ASP A 92 -12.54 1.05 14.60
CA ASP A 92 -12.67 -0.41 14.49
C ASP A 92 -12.66 -0.90 13.03
N ALA A 93 -13.23 -0.14 12.09
CA ALA A 93 -13.15 -0.47 10.67
C ALA A 93 -11.70 -0.36 10.14
N LEU A 94 -10.95 0.66 10.56
CA LEU A 94 -9.53 0.84 10.23
C LEU A 94 -8.63 -0.24 10.85
N LYS A 95 -8.99 -0.79 12.02
CA LYS A 95 -8.30 -1.96 12.58
C LYS A 95 -8.43 -3.18 11.66
N ASP A 96 -9.59 -3.35 11.04
CA ASP A 96 -9.87 -4.49 10.15
C ASP A 96 -9.33 -4.30 8.73
N ASP A 97 -9.29 -3.05 8.26
CA ASP A 97 -8.84 -2.62 6.92
C ASP A 97 -8.02 -1.31 7.03
N PRO A 98 -6.73 -1.38 7.41
CA PRO A 98 -5.90 -0.19 7.56
C PRO A 98 -5.56 0.43 6.20
N ILE A 99 -5.35 1.73 6.18
CA ILE A 99 -5.01 2.49 4.98
C ILE A 99 -3.49 2.64 4.92
N VAL A 100 -2.89 2.38 3.76
CA VAL A 100 -1.46 2.60 3.54
C VAL A 100 -1.28 3.92 2.83
N VAL A 101 -0.41 4.76 3.37
CA VAL A 101 -0.15 6.10 2.85
C VAL A 101 1.34 6.30 2.70
N SER A 102 1.76 7.02 1.67
CA SER A 102 3.12 7.55 1.57
C SER A 102 3.08 9.02 1.95
N ILE A 103 3.85 9.39 2.97
CA ILE A 103 4.00 10.78 3.38
C ILE A 103 5.29 11.30 2.75
N LEU A 104 5.14 12.29 1.87
CA LEU A 104 6.23 12.93 1.15
C LEU A 104 6.48 14.30 1.78
N ASP A 105 7.49 14.36 2.64
CA ASP A 105 7.88 15.56 3.40
C ASP A 105 9.30 16.05 3.05
N GLY A 106 9.89 15.50 1.99
CA GLY A 106 11.24 15.83 1.53
C GLY A 106 12.35 15.04 2.24
N SER A 107 12.08 14.41 3.39
CA SER A 107 13.10 13.68 4.17
C SER A 107 13.73 12.53 3.38
N THR A 108 12.94 11.81 2.59
CA THR A 108 13.44 10.70 1.76
C THR A 108 14.38 11.19 0.66
N ILE A 109 14.09 12.34 0.06
CA ILE A 109 14.97 12.96 -0.95
C ILE A 109 16.25 13.43 -0.26
N GLN A 110 16.13 14.01 0.94
CA GLN A 110 17.26 14.52 1.71
C GLN A 110 18.29 13.43 2.04
N ILE A 111 17.85 12.20 2.33
CA ILE A 111 18.75 11.05 2.55
C ILE A 111 19.72 10.86 1.37
N TYR A 112 19.23 11.00 0.13
CA TYR A 112 20.09 10.87 -1.06
C TYR A 112 20.99 12.08 -1.28
N LEU A 113 20.67 13.24 -0.72
CA LEU A 113 21.44 14.49 -0.87
C LEU A 113 22.46 14.70 0.26
N GLU A 114 22.32 13.98 1.37
CA GLU A 114 23.20 14.07 2.54
C GLU A 114 24.59 13.46 2.30
N ASP A 115 24.66 12.39 1.51
CA ASP A 115 25.90 11.69 1.16
C ASP A 115 26.21 11.86 -0.34
N GLU A 116 27.37 12.42 -0.65
CA GLU A 116 27.82 12.71 -2.01
C GLU A 116 28.00 11.43 -2.85
N ASP A 117 28.43 10.32 -2.24
CA ASP A 117 28.60 9.04 -2.92
C ASP A 117 27.24 8.39 -3.25
N ASP A 118 26.28 8.48 -2.34
CA ASP A 118 24.91 7.98 -2.58
C ASP A 118 24.22 8.80 -3.67
N PHE A 119 24.39 10.14 -3.65
CA PHE A 119 23.89 11.01 -4.70
C PHE A 119 24.52 10.69 -6.06
N ALA A 120 25.85 10.57 -6.11
CA ALA A 120 26.58 10.30 -7.34
C ALA A 120 26.12 8.98 -7.98
N MET A 121 25.95 7.93 -7.17
CA MET A 121 25.43 6.64 -7.60
C MET A 121 23.98 6.74 -8.11
N LEU A 122 23.10 7.49 -7.44
CA LEU A 122 21.74 7.72 -7.89
C LEU A 122 21.72 8.45 -9.25
N ALA A 123 22.49 9.53 -9.37
CA ALA A 123 22.56 10.33 -10.59
C ALA A 123 23.15 9.54 -11.76
N GLU A 124 24.17 8.71 -11.53
CA GLU A 124 24.74 7.80 -12.53
C GLU A 124 23.72 6.77 -13.03
N ASN A 125 22.99 6.13 -12.11
CA ASN A 125 21.96 5.16 -12.46
C ASN A 125 20.85 5.80 -13.31
N LEU A 126 20.34 6.97 -12.88
CA LEU A 126 19.31 7.71 -13.62
C LEU A 126 19.82 8.16 -15.01
N PHE A 127 21.06 8.65 -15.09
CA PHE A 127 21.65 9.06 -16.36
C PHE A 127 21.76 7.88 -17.33
N THR A 128 22.24 6.74 -16.86
CA THR A 128 22.41 5.52 -17.68
C THR A 128 21.07 4.96 -18.15
N GLU A 129 20.03 5.05 -17.32
CA GLU A 129 18.66 4.66 -17.72
C GLU A 129 18.08 5.57 -18.81
N LEU A 130 18.41 6.87 -18.76
CA LEU A 130 17.91 7.88 -19.70
C LEU A 130 18.71 7.90 -21.02
N ASP A 131 20.04 7.71 -20.96
CA ASP A 131 20.93 7.59 -22.12
C ASP A 131 20.89 6.18 -22.71
N ALA A 132 19.69 5.73 -23.10
CA ALA A 132 19.47 4.37 -23.62
C ALA A 132 20.26 4.08 -24.91
N GLN A 133 20.76 5.11 -25.60
CA GLN A 133 21.59 4.98 -26.79
C GLN A 133 23.10 5.07 -26.51
N ASP A 134 23.51 5.21 -25.24
CA ASP A 134 24.91 5.29 -24.80
C ASP A 134 25.71 6.36 -25.58
N THR A 135 25.10 7.53 -25.73
CA THR A 135 25.69 8.66 -26.46
C THR A 135 26.62 9.49 -25.59
N GLY A 136 26.59 9.28 -24.28
CA GLY A 136 27.26 10.06 -23.24
C GLY A 136 26.56 11.40 -22.97
N LYS A 137 25.36 11.61 -23.52
CA LYS A 137 24.62 12.88 -23.46
C LYS A 137 23.12 12.67 -23.43
N ILE A 138 22.42 13.47 -22.64
CA ILE A 138 20.96 13.51 -22.63
C ILE A 138 20.46 14.95 -22.69
N LYS A 139 19.23 15.15 -23.15
CA LYS A 139 18.63 16.49 -23.13
C LYS A 139 18.35 16.92 -21.70
N LYS A 140 18.50 18.23 -21.39
CA LYS A 140 18.13 18.74 -20.06
C LYS A 140 16.67 18.46 -19.70
N SER A 141 15.76 18.49 -20.68
CA SER A 141 14.35 18.14 -20.50
C SER A 141 14.11 16.72 -19.95
N GLU A 142 15.08 15.81 -20.03
CA GLU A 142 15.01 14.47 -19.43
C GLU A 142 15.12 14.49 -17.89
N ILE A 143 15.49 15.61 -17.26
CA ILE A 143 15.48 15.74 -15.78
C ILE A 143 14.07 15.51 -15.22
N ARG A 144 13.04 15.98 -15.92
CA ARG A 144 11.65 15.69 -15.53
C ARG A 144 11.38 14.19 -15.52
N ARG A 145 11.89 13.48 -16.52
CA ARG A 145 11.75 12.03 -16.62
C ARG A 145 12.56 11.31 -15.54
N ALA A 146 13.72 11.83 -15.15
CA ALA A 146 14.49 11.33 -14.01
C ALA A 146 13.68 11.38 -12.70
N LEU A 147 12.98 12.50 -12.46
CA LEU A 147 12.08 12.65 -11.32
C LEU A 147 10.90 11.67 -11.37
N ASP A 148 10.34 11.44 -12.56
CA ASP A 148 9.29 10.44 -12.75
C ASP A 148 9.80 9.00 -12.48
N HIS A 149 11.05 8.69 -12.84
CA HIS A 149 11.70 7.40 -12.54
C HIS A 149 11.93 7.21 -11.04
N MET A 150 12.29 8.27 -10.31
CA MET A 150 12.39 8.23 -8.84
C MET A 150 11.04 7.94 -8.20
N GLY A 151 10.01 8.71 -8.57
CA GLY A 151 8.63 8.50 -8.14
C GLY A 151 8.43 8.50 -6.60
N VAL A 152 7.21 8.09 -6.20
CA VAL A 152 6.77 8.12 -4.79
C VAL A 152 7.65 7.25 -3.90
N ASP A 153 8.18 6.15 -4.44
CA ASP A 153 9.04 5.22 -3.71
C ASP A 153 10.37 5.86 -3.29
N MET A 154 10.84 6.87 -4.00
CA MET A 154 12.06 7.63 -3.71
C MET A 154 11.75 9.02 -3.11
N GLY A 155 10.51 9.27 -2.71
CA GLY A 155 10.11 10.53 -2.08
C GLY A 155 9.62 11.61 -3.05
N VAL A 156 9.60 11.35 -4.36
CA VAL A 156 9.23 12.32 -5.39
C VAL A 156 7.73 12.20 -5.72
N PRO A 157 6.92 13.25 -5.51
CA PRO A 157 5.50 13.20 -5.85
C PRO A 157 5.28 13.15 -7.36
N PRO A 158 4.16 12.57 -7.83
CA PRO A 158 3.77 12.67 -9.23
C PRO A 158 3.63 14.14 -9.65
N PRO A 159 3.96 14.51 -10.90
CA PRO A 159 3.86 15.89 -11.37
C PRO A 159 2.46 16.52 -11.20
N SER A 160 1.39 15.71 -11.20
CA SER A 160 0.01 16.18 -10.96
C SER A 160 -0.23 16.66 -9.53
N GLU A 161 0.51 16.13 -8.56
CA GLU A 161 0.39 16.45 -7.13
C GLU A 161 1.35 17.57 -6.71
N LEU A 162 2.31 17.93 -7.57
CA LEU A 162 3.27 19.02 -7.34
C LEU A 162 3.16 20.10 -8.44
N PRO A 163 2.16 21.01 -8.37
CA PRO A 163 1.97 22.05 -9.37
C PRO A 163 3.18 22.97 -9.57
N LEU A 164 4.00 23.16 -8.53
CA LEU A 164 5.20 24.00 -8.55
C LEU A 164 6.38 23.35 -9.28
N LEU A 165 6.28 22.06 -9.63
CA LEU A 165 7.39 21.33 -10.24
C LEU A 165 7.86 21.98 -11.55
N SER A 166 6.95 22.48 -12.39
CA SER A 166 7.32 23.18 -13.62
C SER A 166 8.10 24.46 -13.35
N ASP A 167 7.72 25.20 -12.30
CA ASP A 167 8.41 26.44 -11.94
C ASP A 167 9.81 26.16 -11.39
N ILE A 168 9.96 25.09 -10.61
CA ILE A 168 11.26 24.61 -10.09
C ILE A 168 12.17 24.18 -11.25
N LEU A 169 11.66 23.34 -12.17
CA LEU A 169 12.41 22.89 -13.33
C LEU A 169 12.88 24.07 -14.20
N LYS A 170 11.98 25.04 -14.44
CA LYS A 170 12.32 26.25 -15.18
C LYS A 170 13.36 27.12 -14.47
N LYS A 171 13.23 27.28 -13.15
CA LYS A 171 14.18 28.05 -12.32
C LYS A 171 15.60 27.51 -12.41
N HIS A 172 15.73 26.18 -12.40
CA HIS A 172 17.02 25.48 -12.49
C HIS A 172 17.46 25.17 -13.93
N GLY A 173 16.72 25.62 -14.94
CA GLY A 173 17.08 25.45 -16.34
C GLY A 173 16.96 24.01 -16.86
N ALA A 174 16.11 23.19 -16.23
CA ALA A 174 15.88 21.78 -16.55
C ALA A 174 14.89 21.56 -17.73
N GLU A 175 14.44 22.62 -18.41
CA GLU A 175 13.51 22.54 -19.56
C GLU A 175 14.21 22.72 -20.92
N GLY A 176 15.54 22.85 -20.95
CA GLY A 176 16.31 23.05 -22.18
C GLY A 176 16.34 21.82 -23.10
N GLU A 177 16.42 22.05 -24.40
CA GLU A 177 16.70 21.01 -25.41
C GLU A 177 18.20 20.77 -25.61
N GLU A 178 19.06 21.54 -24.93
CA GLU A 178 20.50 21.33 -24.94
C GLU A 178 20.88 19.98 -24.34
N GLU A 179 21.88 19.36 -24.95
CA GLU A 179 22.46 18.12 -24.47
C GLU A 179 23.48 18.40 -23.36
N VAL A 180 23.34 17.66 -22.27
CA VAL A 180 24.23 17.68 -21.11
C VAL A 180 24.88 16.32 -20.91
N GLY A 181 26.14 16.35 -20.47
CA GLY A 181 26.83 15.15 -19.98
C GLY A 181 26.45 14.83 -18.54
N GLN A 182 26.93 13.68 -18.04
CA GLN A 182 26.59 13.16 -16.71
C GLN A 182 26.83 14.15 -15.56
N ALA A 183 27.99 14.84 -15.54
CA ALA A 183 28.30 15.79 -14.46
C ALA A 183 27.32 16.98 -14.43
N GLN A 184 27.02 17.55 -15.60
CA GLN A 184 26.06 18.65 -15.73
C GLN A 184 24.63 18.21 -15.40
N PHE A 185 24.25 17.00 -15.78
CA PHE A 185 22.98 16.41 -15.38
C PHE A 185 22.87 16.28 -13.86
N ALA A 186 23.91 15.74 -13.21
CA ALA A 186 23.94 15.59 -11.76
C ALA A 186 23.82 16.93 -11.03
N GLU A 187 24.55 17.98 -11.46
CA GLU A 187 24.48 19.32 -10.85
C GLU A 187 23.05 19.92 -10.91
N VAL A 188 22.40 19.83 -12.08
CA VAL A 188 21.04 20.35 -12.24
C VAL A 188 20.03 19.48 -11.48
N LEU A 189 20.17 18.15 -11.53
CA LEU A 189 19.32 17.22 -10.77
C LEU A 189 19.42 17.50 -9.27
N GLN A 190 20.63 17.71 -8.73
CA GLN A 190 20.85 18.00 -7.32
C GLN A 190 20.13 19.29 -6.90
N SER A 191 20.27 20.35 -7.70
CA SER A 191 19.64 21.65 -7.45
C SER A 191 18.11 21.56 -7.46
N VAL A 192 17.56 20.80 -8.41
CA VAL A 192 16.12 20.53 -8.49
C VAL A 192 15.64 19.71 -7.29
N LEU A 193 16.35 18.63 -6.92
CA LEU A 193 15.98 17.77 -5.81
C LEU A 193 16.02 18.48 -4.46
N HIS A 194 17.00 19.36 -4.22
CA HIS A 194 17.02 20.21 -3.03
C HIS A 194 15.76 21.07 -2.93
N GLU A 195 15.38 21.75 -4.02
CA GLU A 195 14.21 22.63 -3.97
C GLU A 195 12.89 21.85 -3.90
N VAL A 196 12.82 20.66 -4.50
CA VAL A 196 11.68 19.76 -4.30
C VAL A 196 11.61 19.30 -2.84
N ALA A 197 12.73 18.94 -2.22
CA ALA A 197 12.78 18.55 -0.81
C ALA A 197 12.33 19.70 0.10
N ASP A 198 12.84 20.92 -0.13
CA ASP A 198 12.43 22.13 0.62
C ASP A 198 10.93 22.42 0.46
N THR A 199 10.42 22.33 -0.77
CA THR A 199 8.99 22.54 -1.06
C THR A 199 8.11 21.51 -0.31
N LEU A 200 8.55 20.25 -0.26
CA LEU A 200 7.86 19.19 0.47
C LEU A 200 7.98 19.35 2.00
N ALA A 201 9.07 19.93 2.48
CA ALA A 201 9.25 20.25 3.90
C ALA A 201 8.29 21.37 4.35
N GLU A 202 8.04 22.37 3.49
CA GLU A 202 7.04 23.41 3.74
C GLU A 202 5.61 22.85 3.65
N LYS A 203 5.33 22.04 2.62
CA LYS A 203 4.02 21.46 2.38
C LYS A 203 4.13 19.99 2.01
N ARG A 204 3.99 19.12 3.02
CA ARG A 204 3.95 17.67 2.82
C ARG A 204 2.80 17.25 1.89
N ILE A 205 3.06 16.24 1.07
CA ILE A 205 2.06 15.60 0.21
C ILE A 205 1.80 14.20 0.75
N VAL A 206 0.52 13.82 0.84
CA VAL A 206 0.12 12.51 1.37
C VAL A 206 -0.56 11.73 0.26
N PHE A 207 0.06 10.63 -0.15
CA PHE A 207 -0.42 9.77 -1.22
C PHE A 207 -1.08 8.53 -0.63
N THR A 208 -2.34 8.25 -0.98
CA THR A 208 -3.07 7.07 -0.52
C THR A 208 -2.88 5.91 -1.48
N HIS A 209 -2.43 4.76 -0.97
CA HIS A 209 -2.35 3.53 -1.75
C HIS A 209 -3.68 2.77 -1.65
N ASN A 210 -4.30 2.48 -2.79
CA ASN A 210 -5.44 1.56 -2.88
C ASN A 210 -4.99 0.09 -2.75
N ALA A 211 -4.16 -0.22 -1.75
CA ALA A 211 -3.70 -1.56 -1.47
C ALA A 211 -4.55 -2.18 -0.35
N LYS A 212 -5.29 -3.26 -0.65
CA LYS A 212 -5.95 -4.06 0.39
C LYS A 212 -4.88 -4.70 1.27
N VAL A 213 -4.58 -4.09 2.42
CA VAL A 213 -3.74 -4.73 3.43
C VAL A 213 -4.54 -5.89 4.01
N VAL A 214 -4.19 -7.11 3.62
CA VAL A 214 -4.83 -8.31 4.15
C VAL A 214 -4.43 -8.46 5.61
N ASN A 215 -5.25 -7.91 6.49
CA ASN A 215 -5.13 -8.05 7.93
C ASN A 215 -4.98 -9.54 8.31
N GLY A 216 -3.99 -9.86 9.15
CA GLY A 216 -3.61 -11.24 9.51
C GLY A 216 -4.74 -12.05 10.17
N SER A 217 -5.77 -11.38 10.68
CA SER A 217 -7.02 -11.96 11.16
C SER A 217 -7.79 -12.70 10.05
N LYS A 218 -7.79 -12.21 8.80
CA LYS A 218 -8.37 -12.90 7.62
C LYS A 218 -7.58 -14.19 7.28
N ILE A 219 -6.28 -14.25 7.60
CA ILE A 219 -5.44 -15.45 7.42
C ILE A 219 -5.86 -16.56 8.40
N ARG A 220 -6.35 -16.22 9.60
CA ARG A 220 -6.82 -17.21 10.59
C ARG A 220 -8.04 -17.99 10.07
N LYS A 221 -8.93 -17.37 9.27
CA LYS A 221 -10.03 -18.09 8.56
C LYS A 221 -9.53 -19.10 7.53
N ARG A 222 -8.31 -18.95 6.99
CA ARG A 222 -7.68 -19.90 6.04
C ARG A 222 -7.17 -21.20 6.69
N ARG A 223 -7.00 -21.25 8.02
CA ARG A 223 -6.64 -22.50 8.73
C ARG A 223 -7.79 -23.52 8.69
N SER A 224 -9.04 -23.07 8.76
CA SER A 224 -10.22 -23.94 8.62
C SER A 224 -10.22 -24.68 7.28
N TRP A 225 -9.96 -23.96 6.19
CA TRP A 225 -9.87 -24.52 4.84
C TRP A 225 -8.72 -25.53 4.65
N ARG A 226 -7.56 -25.31 5.29
CA ARG A 226 -6.46 -26.29 5.30
C ARG A 226 -6.85 -27.59 6.02
N GLY A 227 -7.62 -27.51 7.11
CA GLY A 227 -8.13 -28.68 7.81
C GLY A 227 -9.11 -29.50 6.97
N ILE A 228 -10.02 -28.81 6.27
CA ILE A 228 -10.98 -29.43 5.34
C ILE A 228 -10.25 -30.11 4.17
N MET A 229 -9.28 -29.43 3.55
CA MET A 229 -8.48 -30.00 2.47
C MET A 229 -7.62 -31.19 2.91
N LYS A 230 -7.01 -31.15 4.12
CA LYS A 230 -6.29 -32.31 4.66
C LYS A 230 -7.20 -33.52 4.86
N LYS A 231 -8.43 -33.34 5.37
CA LYS A 231 -9.40 -34.43 5.53
C LYS A 231 -9.82 -35.06 4.19
N ILE A 232 -10.02 -34.24 3.16
CA ILE A 232 -10.37 -34.70 1.81
C ILE A 232 -9.19 -35.46 1.18
N ALA A 233 -7.97 -34.93 1.30
CA ALA A 233 -6.75 -35.56 0.78
C ALA A 233 -6.45 -36.89 1.48
N LEU A 234 -6.62 -36.98 2.80
CA LEU A 234 -6.45 -38.23 3.56
C LEU A 234 -7.48 -39.29 3.17
N LYS A 235 -8.74 -38.91 2.91
CA LYS A 235 -9.76 -39.85 2.40
C LYS A 235 -9.42 -40.38 1.00
N GLN A 236 -8.95 -39.52 0.09
CA GLN A 236 -8.51 -39.88 -1.25
C GLN A 236 -7.30 -40.83 -1.21
N LEU A 237 -6.26 -40.48 -0.44
CA LEU A 237 -5.05 -41.30 -0.31
C LEU A 237 -5.32 -42.66 0.34
N GLY A 238 -6.20 -42.72 1.36
CA GLY A 238 -6.59 -43.99 1.97
C GLY A 238 -7.36 -44.93 1.01
N SER A 239 -8.10 -44.38 0.05
CA SER A 239 -8.78 -45.16 -0.99
C SER A 239 -7.79 -45.72 -2.02
N ILE A 240 -6.77 -44.92 -2.39
CA ILE A 240 -5.69 -45.32 -3.30
C ILE A 240 -4.79 -46.39 -2.64
N TRP A 241 -4.49 -46.24 -1.35
CA TRP A 241 -3.66 -47.20 -0.61
C TRP A 241 -4.34 -48.57 -0.50
N ARG A 242 -5.66 -48.62 -0.22
CA ARG A 242 -6.44 -49.86 -0.22
C ARG A 242 -6.42 -50.62 -1.55
N LYS A 243 -6.28 -49.91 -2.67
CA LYS A 243 -6.16 -50.53 -4.01
C LYS A 243 -4.74 -51.01 -4.33
N MET A 244 -3.72 -50.46 -3.68
CA MET A 244 -2.31 -50.83 -3.90
C MET A 244 -1.78 -51.92 -2.97
N VAL A 245 -2.39 -52.14 -1.80
CA VAL A 245 -2.00 -53.21 -0.85
C VAL A 245 -1.89 -54.61 -1.49
N PRO A 246 -2.81 -55.08 -2.35
CA PRO A 246 -2.69 -56.42 -2.95
C PRO A 246 -1.59 -56.53 -4.03
N ILE A 247 -1.05 -55.40 -4.51
CA ILE A 247 0.02 -55.37 -5.54
C ILE A 247 1.41 -55.45 -4.89
N TRP A 248 1.51 -55.15 -3.58
CA TRP A 248 2.77 -55.03 -2.86
C TRP A 248 3.35 -56.38 -2.37
N ASP A 249 2.55 -57.45 -2.37
CA ASP A 249 2.92 -58.76 -1.80
C ASP A 249 3.67 -59.70 -2.78
N CYS A 250 3.95 -59.24 -4.01
CA CYS A 250 4.71 -60.01 -5.01
C CYS A 250 6.22 -59.72 -4.99
N ARG A 251 6.92 -60.47 -4.12
CA ARG A 251 8.30 -61.00 -4.16
C ARG A 251 9.26 -60.52 -5.30
N HIS A 252 9.97 -59.40 -5.12
CA HIS A 252 11.38 -59.28 -5.56
C HIS A 252 12.11 -58.12 -4.85
N ARG A 253 13.26 -58.41 -4.21
CA ARG A 253 13.95 -57.50 -3.27
C ARG A 253 14.74 -56.36 -3.98
N THR A 254 14.95 -56.47 -5.28
CA THR A 254 15.73 -55.52 -6.11
C THR A 254 14.88 -54.41 -6.77
N LEU A 255 13.56 -54.59 -6.90
CA LEU A 255 12.64 -53.54 -7.39
C LEU A 255 12.24 -52.53 -6.31
N LYS A 256 12.41 -52.86 -5.02
CA LYS A 256 12.04 -51.98 -3.90
C LYS A 256 12.83 -50.67 -3.84
N LYS A 257 14.09 -50.65 -4.31
CA LYS A 257 14.90 -49.41 -4.33
C LYS A 257 14.55 -48.48 -5.48
N GLN A 258 14.23 -49.03 -6.66
CA GLN A 258 13.74 -48.29 -7.83
C GLN A 258 12.34 -47.68 -7.56
N LEU A 259 11.45 -48.44 -6.92
CA LEU A 259 10.09 -47.97 -6.65
C LEU A 259 10.01 -46.91 -5.53
N HIS A 260 10.92 -46.95 -4.55
CA HIS A 260 10.99 -45.90 -3.53
C HIS A 260 11.38 -44.55 -4.14
N PHE A 261 12.25 -44.57 -5.15
CA PHE A 261 12.67 -43.36 -5.86
C PHE A 261 11.56 -42.79 -6.76
N THR A 262 10.81 -43.66 -7.46
CA THR A 262 9.69 -43.22 -8.31
C THR A 262 8.48 -42.75 -7.50
N MET A 263 8.20 -43.35 -6.34
CA MET A 263 7.06 -42.92 -5.51
C MET A 263 7.30 -41.57 -4.83
N GLN A 264 8.56 -41.27 -4.46
CA GLN A 264 8.93 -39.96 -3.91
C GLN A 264 8.86 -38.87 -4.98
N TYR A 265 9.29 -39.17 -6.21
CA TYR A 265 9.10 -38.27 -7.36
C TYR A 265 7.62 -38.06 -7.71
N PHE A 266 6.78 -39.09 -7.61
CA PHE A 266 5.35 -38.97 -7.92
C PHE A 266 4.60 -38.14 -6.87
N ILE A 267 4.95 -38.26 -5.58
CA ILE A 267 4.39 -37.41 -4.51
C ILE A 267 4.82 -35.95 -4.68
N VAL A 268 6.08 -35.69 -5.03
CA VAL A 268 6.58 -34.34 -5.32
C VAL A 268 5.89 -33.77 -6.56
N LEU A 269 5.76 -34.53 -7.64
CA LEU A 269 5.05 -34.12 -8.86
C LEU A 269 3.55 -33.88 -8.64
N LEU A 270 2.89 -34.67 -7.79
CA LEU A 270 1.49 -34.44 -7.43
C LEU A 270 1.34 -33.15 -6.62
N THR A 271 2.30 -32.85 -5.74
CA THR A 271 2.28 -31.65 -4.90
C THR A 271 2.53 -30.40 -5.75
N ILE A 272 3.47 -30.46 -6.70
CA ILE A 272 3.73 -29.39 -7.67
C ILE A 272 2.54 -29.19 -8.61
N ARG A 273 1.92 -30.27 -9.11
CA ARG A 273 0.77 -30.17 -10.03
C ARG A 273 -0.49 -29.64 -9.34
N VAL A 274 -0.71 -29.96 -8.06
CA VAL A 274 -1.79 -29.38 -7.25
C VAL A 274 -1.52 -27.90 -6.95
N PHE A 275 -0.26 -27.53 -6.71
CA PHE A 275 0.13 -26.13 -6.51
C PHE A 275 -0.09 -25.30 -7.78
N TRP A 276 0.32 -25.81 -8.95
CA TRP A 276 0.23 -25.06 -10.20
C TRP A 276 -1.19 -24.99 -10.80
N ASN A 277 -2.04 -26.00 -10.58
CA ASN A 277 -3.45 -25.92 -10.98
C ASN A 277 -4.29 -24.98 -10.10
N GLY A 278 -3.86 -24.69 -8.87
CA GLY A 278 -4.53 -23.73 -7.99
C GLY A 278 -4.34 -22.26 -8.39
N GLU A 279 -3.23 -21.94 -9.05
CA GLU A 279 -2.96 -20.59 -9.57
C GLU A 279 -3.65 -20.31 -10.90
N ARG A 280 -3.75 -21.30 -11.79
CA ARG A 280 -4.45 -21.14 -13.08
C ARG A 280 -5.95 -20.87 -12.97
N THR A 281 -6.60 -21.26 -11.86
CA THR A 281 -8.02 -20.93 -11.62
C THR A 281 -8.28 -19.50 -11.16
N LYS A 282 -7.23 -18.66 -11.00
CA LYS A 282 -7.37 -17.25 -10.59
C LYS A 282 -7.08 -16.22 -11.69
N SER A 283 -6.60 -16.64 -12.86
CA SER A 283 -6.37 -15.74 -14.00
C SER A 283 -7.44 -15.85 -15.09
N GLY A 284 -8.62 -16.36 -14.74
CA GLY A 284 -9.73 -16.58 -15.67
C GLY A 284 -11.07 -16.18 -15.03
N LYS A 285 -11.24 -14.87 -14.81
CA LYS A 285 -12.52 -14.16 -14.81
C LYS A 285 -12.21 -12.66 -14.74
N LEU A 286 -12.74 -11.95 -15.74
CA LEU A 286 -12.79 -10.50 -15.87
C LEU A 286 -13.17 -9.81 -14.56
#